data_AF-A0A9Q0G704-F1
#
_entry.id   AF-A0A9Q0G704-F1
#
_cell.length_a   1.000
_cell.length_b   1.000
_cell.length_c   1.000
_cell.angle_alpha   90.00
_cell.angle_beta   90.00
_cell.angle_gamma   90.00
#
_symmetry.space_group_name_H-M   'P 1'
#
loop_
_entity.id
_entity.type
_entity.pdbx_description
1 polymer ?
#
loop_
_entity_poly.entity_id
_entity_poly.type
_entity_poly.pdbx_seq_one_letter_code
_entity_poly.pdbx_strand_id
1 'polypeptide(L)'
;MQVEKANRESEAEAIRKILGQDSTRKKREDKIKKRQEELAQEKAANAIVLSCDHVRWVMGPSGTVVTFPNEMGFPSIFDSKTCGYPPPREKCAAPSCPNPYKYRDSKSKLPLCSLQCYKVINEKGEALTAC
;
A
#
# COMPACT_ATOMS: atom_id res chain seq x y z
N MET A 1 52.77 11.87 -46.98
CA MET A 1 51.44 11.76 -46.33
C MET A 1 50.87 10.33 -46.32
N GLN A 2 51.13 9.48 -47.33
CA GLN A 2 50.61 8.09 -47.35
C GLN A 2 51.28 7.16 -46.32
N VAL A 3 52.57 7.33 -46.04
CA VAL A 3 53.32 6.49 -45.09
C VAL A 3 52.84 6.65 -43.64
N GLU A 4 52.54 7.88 -43.22
CA GLU A 4 51.98 8.13 -41.88
C GLU A 4 50.57 7.55 -41.72
N LYS A 5 49.79 7.53 -42.80
CA LYS A 5 48.45 6.93 -42.78
C LYS A 5 48.54 5.40 -42.63
N ALA A 6 49.48 4.78 -43.33
CA ALA A 6 49.75 3.35 -43.21
C ALA A 6 50.26 2.97 -41.81
N ASN A 7 51.17 3.76 -41.22
CA ASN A 7 51.66 3.51 -39.86
C ASN A 7 50.52 3.63 -38.82
N ARG A 8 49.66 4.65 -38.92
CA ARG A 8 48.50 4.80 -38.03
C ARG A 8 47.50 3.65 -38.14
N GLU A 9 47.26 3.14 -39.35
CA GLU A 9 46.40 1.97 -39.55
C GLU A 9 47.03 0.70 -38.96
N SER A 10 48.35 0.51 -39.11
CA SER A 10 49.05 -0.64 -38.51
C SER A 10 49.10 -0.59 -36.98
N GLU A 11 49.28 0.59 -36.39
CA GLU A 11 49.25 0.78 -34.94
C GLU A 11 47.85 0.50 -34.39
N ALA A 12 46.80 0.99 -35.05
CA ALA A 12 45.43 0.73 -34.67
C ALA A 12 45.06 -0.76 -34.79
N GLU A 13 45.58 -1.45 -35.81
CA GLU A 13 45.38 -2.90 -35.97
C GLU A 13 46.12 -3.72 -34.89
N ALA A 14 47.36 -3.35 -34.55
CA ALA A 14 48.10 -3.98 -33.46
C ALA A 14 47.40 -3.80 -32.11
N ILE A 15 46.88 -2.59 -31.84
CA ILE A 15 46.11 -2.28 -30.62
C ILE A 15 44.82 -3.13 -30.55
N ARG A 16 44.05 -3.24 -31.64
CA ARG A 16 42.84 -4.09 -31.71
C ARG A 16 43.15 -5.56 -31.42
N LYS A 17 44.28 -6.06 -31.93
CA LYS A 17 44.76 -7.43 -31.75
C LYS A 17 45.19 -7.72 -30.30
N ILE A 18 45.84 -6.76 -29.65
CA ILE A 18 46.25 -6.84 -28.23
C ILE A 18 45.03 -6.75 -27.29
N LEU A 19 44.09 -5.83 -27.55
CA LEU A 19 42.88 -5.66 -26.73
C LEU A 19 41.86 -6.81 -26.90
N GLY A 20 42.08 -7.73 -27.85
CA GLY A 20 41.21 -8.88 -28.11
C GLY A 20 39.79 -8.48 -28.53
N GLN A 21 39.62 -7.26 -29.05
CA GLN A 21 38.32 -6.69 -29.44
C GLN A 21 37.64 -7.47 -30.58
N ASP A 22 38.43 -8.09 -31.45
CA ASP A 22 37.92 -8.91 -32.57
C ASP A 22 37.84 -10.41 -32.26
N SER A 23 38.09 -10.81 -31.01
CA SER A 23 37.98 -12.22 -30.64
C SER A 23 36.52 -12.67 -30.62
N THR A 24 36.23 -13.78 -31.30
CA THR A 24 34.92 -14.44 -31.30
C THR A 24 34.42 -14.76 -29.89
N ARG A 25 35.36 -14.96 -28.95
CA ARG A 25 35.09 -15.16 -27.52
C ARG A 25 34.45 -13.94 -26.87
N LYS A 26 35.02 -12.74 -27.06
CA LYS A 26 34.48 -11.49 -26.48
C LYS A 26 33.08 -11.18 -27.01
N LYS A 27 32.85 -11.37 -28.32
CA LYS A 27 31.52 -11.23 -28.93
C LYS A 27 30.50 -12.25 -28.40
N ARG A 28 30.93 -13.45 -27.99
CA ARG A 28 30.07 -14.47 -27.37
C ARG A 28 29.73 -14.10 -25.92
N GLU A 29 30.72 -13.64 -25.16
CA GLU A 29 30.55 -13.17 -23.77
C GLU A 29 29.57 -11.98 -23.71
N ASP A 30 29.72 -10.99 -24.58
CA ASP A 30 28.82 -9.82 -24.64
C ASP A 30 27.38 -10.21 -25.00
N LYS A 31 27.18 -11.19 -25.91
CA LYS A 31 25.85 -11.73 -26.22
C LYS A 31 25.21 -12.43 -25.04
N ILE A 32 25.98 -13.20 -24.27
CA ILE A 32 25.48 -13.89 -23.08
C ILE A 32 25.10 -12.88 -22.00
N LYS A 33 25.95 -11.87 -21.78
CA LYS A 33 25.70 -10.81 -20.80
C LYS A 33 24.45 -10.00 -21.16
N LYS A 34 24.32 -9.59 -22.42
CA LYS A 34 23.12 -8.87 -22.90
C LYS A 34 21.85 -9.71 -22.71
N ARG A 35 21.91 -11.01 -23.01
CA ARG A 35 20.77 -11.91 -22.80
C ARG A 35 20.41 -12.08 -21.32
N GLN A 36 21.40 -12.11 -20.43
CA GLN A 36 21.16 -12.16 -18.99
C GLN A 36 20.54 -10.86 -18.46
N GLU A 37 21.01 -9.71 -18.94
CA GLU A 37 20.45 -8.40 -18.59
C GLU A 37 19.00 -8.27 -19.08
N GLU A 38 18.71 -8.68 -20.32
CA GLU A 38 17.34 -8.72 -20.86
C GLU A 38 16.42 -9.62 -20.02
N LEU A 39 16.87 -10.83 -19.65
CA LEU A 39 16.14 -11.74 -18.77
C LEU A 39 15.91 -11.17 -17.37
N ALA A 40 16.89 -10.45 -16.82
CA ALA A 40 16.76 -9.80 -15.52
C ALA A 40 15.75 -8.64 -15.58
N GLN A 41 15.79 -7.86 -16.67
CA GLN A 41 14.88 -6.74 -16.90
C GLN A 41 13.44 -7.22 -17.11
N GLU A 42 13.24 -8.29 -17.89
CA GLU A 42 11.93 -8.91 -18.08
C GLU A 42 11.36 -9.45 -16.76
N LYS A 43 12.19 -10.12 -15.95
CA LYS A 43 11.78 -10.58 -14.61
C LYS A 43 11.41 -9.44 -13.68
N ALA A 44 12.16 -8.34 -13.71
CA ALA A 44 11.85 -7.16 -12.91
C ALA A 44 10.52 -6.52 -13.35
N ALA A 45 10.30 -6.36 -14.66
CA ALA A 45 9.05 -5.84 -15.21
C ALA A 45 7.85 -6.72 -14.85
N ASN A 46 7.97 -8.05 -15.01
CA ASN A 46 6.92 -8.99 -14.63
C ASN A 46 6.65 -8.98 -13.12
N ALA A 47 7.67 -8.84 -12.28
CA ALA A 47 7.49 -8.72 -10.84
C ALA A 47 6.69 -7.46 -10.46
N ILE A 48 6.90 -6.34 -11.15
CA ILE A 48 6.16 -5.09 -10.95
C ILE A 48 4.69 -5.27 -11.36
N VAL A 49 4.44 -5.82 -12.54
CA VAL A 49 3.07 -6.08 -13.04
C VAL A 49 2.31 -7.02 -12.09
N LEU A 50 2.93 -8.13 -11.68
CA LEU A 50 2.33 -9.09 -10.74
C LEU A 50 2.09 -8.48 -9.35
N SER A 51 2.88 -7.49 -8.95
CA SER A 51 2.76 -6.85 -7.63
C SER A 51 1.62 -5.84 -7.54
N CYS A 52 1.06 -5.37 -8.66
CA CYS A 52 -0.02 -4.38 -8.65
C CYS A 52 -1.40 -5.00 -8.40
N ASP A 53 -1.64 -6.23 -8.87
CA ASP A 53 -3.01 -6.77 -8.93
C ASP A 53 -3.26 -7.96 -7.99
N HIS A 54 -2.24 -8.50 -7.34
CA HIS A 54 -2.35 -9.76 -6.58
C HIS A 54 -1.68 -9.70 -5.21
N VAL A 55 -2.37 -10.27 -4.21
CA VAL A 55 -1.80 -10.52 -2.88
C VAL A 55 -0.91 -11.77 -2.94
N ARG A 56 0.34 -11.66 -2.51
CA ARG A 56 1.31 -12.76 -2.54
C ARG A 56 1.42 -13.43 -1.17
N TRP A 57 1.26 -14.75 -1.11
CA TRP A 57 1.42 -15.55 0.10
C TRP A 57 2.62 -16.49 -0.07
N VAL A 58 3.64 -16.33 0.78
CA VAL A 58 4.82 -17.20 0.83
C VAL A 58 4.90 -17.88 2.21
N MET A 59 5.00 -19.21 2.22
CA MET A 59 5.24 -20.01 3.44
C MET A 59 6.66 -20.54 3.42
N GLY A 60 7.41 -20.33 4.50
CA GLY A 60 8.77 -20.82 4.67
C GLY A 60 9.05 -21.32 6.09
N PRO A 61 10.21 -21.94 6.33
CA PRO A 61 10.58 -22.46 7.65
C PRO A 61 10.68 -21.36 8.72
N SER A 62 10.95 -20.12 8.33
CA SER A 62 11.00 -18.95 9.21
C SER A 62 9.63 -18.33 9.50
N GLY A 63 8.57 -18.83 8.84
CA GLY A 63 7.21 -18.33 8.99
C GLY A 63 6.52 -18.04 7.67
N THR A 64 5.36 -17.41 7.78
CA THR A 64 4.47 -17.10 6.66
C THR A 64 4.42 -15.60 6.44
N VAL A 65 4.64 -15.16 5.19
CA VAL A 65 4.61 -13.75 4.80
C VAL A 65 3.50 -13.54 3.77
N VAL A 66 2.60 -12.59 4.05
CA VAL A 66 1.55 -12.13 3.13
C VAL A 66 1.87 -10.70 2.72
N THR A 67 2.03 -10.47 1.42
CA THR A 67 2.36 -9.16 0.83
C THR A 67 1.17 -8.61 0.06
N PHE A 68 0.74 -7.39 0.40
CA PHE A 68 -0.35 -6.68 -0.27
C PHE A 68 0.19 -5.69 -1.32
N PRO A 69 -0.50 -5.50 -2.46
CA PRO A 69 -0.19 -4.43 -3.41
C PRO A 69 -0.33 -3.05 -2.78
N ASN A 70 0.52 -2.10 -3.18
CA ASN A 70 0.42 -0.72 -2.71
C ASN A 70 -0.88 -0.03 -3.17
N GLU A 71 -1.33 -0.33 -4.40
CA GLU A 71 -2.52 0.27 -5.02
C GLU A 71 -3.83 -0.18 -4.37
N MET A 72 -3.88 -1.41 -3.84
CA MET A 72 -5.09 -1.99 -3.25
C MET A 72 -5.30 -1.56 -1.78
N GLY A 73 -4.27 -0.98 -1.16
CA GLY A 73 -4.28 -0.63 0.25
C GLY A 73 -4.25 -1.84 1.18
N PHE A 74 -4.24 -1.58 2.49
CA PHE A 74 -4.26 -2.62 3.51
C PHE A 74 -5.71 -2.96 3.90
N PRO A 75 -6.06 -4.25 4.08
CA PRO A 75 -7.39 -4.64 4.53
C PRO A 75 -7.77 -4.03 5.88
N SER A 76 -9.01 -3.56 6.03
CA SER A 76 -9.52 -2.95 7.27
C SER A 76 -9.60 -3.91 8.47
N ILE A 77 -9.27 -5.19 8.29
CA ILE A 77 -9.12 -6.17 9.37
C ILE A 77 -7.85 -5.92 10.20
N PHE A 78 -6.87 -5.23 9.63
CA PHE A 78 -5.66 -4.80 10.33
C PHE A 78 -5.86 -3.49 11.08
N ASP A 79 -6.98 -2.80 10.84
CA ASP A 79 -7.38 -1.68 11.68
C ASP A 79 -7.67 -2.25 13.06
N SER A 80 -6.79 -1.96 14.02
CA SER A 80 -7.02 -2.30 15.42
C SER A 80 -8.19 -1.46 15.92
N LYS A 81 -9.42 -1.89 15.65
CA LYS A 81 -10.59 -1.35 16.32
C LYS A 81 -10.37 -1.65 17.79
N THR A 82 -10.29 -0.62 18.62
CA THR A 82 -10.30 -0.75 20.08
C THR A 82 -11.67 -1.28 20.49
N CYS A 83 -11.89 -2.57 20.27
CA CYS A 83 -13.09 -3.27 20.71
C CYS A 83 -12.96 -3.46 22.21
N GLY A 84 -13.35 -2.44 22.97
CA GLY A 84 -13.54 -2.56 24.41
C GLY A 84 -14.78 -3.39 24.66
N TYR A 85 -14.62 -4.56 25.26
CA TYR A 85 -15.73 -5.27 25.89
C TYR A 85 -15.73 -4.94 27.39
N PRO A 86 -16.88 -4.55 27.99
CA PRO A 86 -18.19 -4.38 27.35
C PRO A 86 -18.27 -3.12 26.46
N PRO A 87 -19.17 -3.08 25.46
CA PRO A 87 -19.38 -1.90 24.64
C PRO A 87 -19.64 -0.64 25.49
N PRO A 88 -19.15 0.53 25.06
CA PRO A 88 -19.43 1.79 25.76
C PRO A 88 -20.94 1.98 25.97
N ARG A 89 -21.35 2.33 27.19
CA ARG A 89 -22.75 2.61 27.47
C ARG A 89 -23.19 3.84 26.68
N GLU A 90 -24.36 3.74 26.05
CA GLU A 90 -24.99 4.85 25.35
C GLU A 90 -25.26 6.01 26.33
N LYS A 91 -25.06 7.24 25.86
CA LYS A 91 -25.23 8.45 26.66
C LYS A 91 -26.66 8.98 26.57
N CYS A 92 -27.04 9.80 27.53
CA CYS A 92 -28.30 10.54 27.51
C CYS A 92 -28.38 11.44 26.26
N ALA A 93 -29.54 11.47 25.62
CA ALA A 93 -29.81 12.32 24.44
C ALA A 93 -29.97 13.80 24.79
N ALA A 94 -30.06 14.16 26.07
CA ALA A 94 -30.19 15.54 26.48
C ALA A 94 -28.92 16.33 26.10
N PRO A 95 -29.09 17.57 25.62
CA PRO A 95 -27.98 18.42 25.20
C PRO A 95 -26.99 18.58 26.36
N SER A 96 -25.71 18.39 26.08
CA SER A 96 -24.61 18.54 27.04
C SER A 96 -24.66 17.58 28.24
N CYS A 97 -25.46 16.50 28.21
CA CYS A 97 -25.50 15.53 29.29
C CYS A 97 -24.49 14.39 29.04
N PRO A 98 -23.42 14.25 29.86
CA PRO A 98 -22.43 13.20 29.68
C PRO A 98 -22.87 11.86 30.31
N ASN A 99 -23.99 11.84 31.03
CA ASN A 99 -24.40 10.69 31.83
C ASN A 99 -24.84 9.51 30.95
N PRO A 100 -24.57 8.26 31.37
CA PRO A 100 -25.13 7.09 30.72
C PRO A 100 -26.66 7.08 30.86
N TYR A 101 -27.34 6.51 29.87
CA TYR A 101 -28.79 6.38 29.91
C TYR A 101 -29.25 5.44 31.03
N LYS A 102 -30.47 5.68 31.55
CA LYS A 102 -31.14 4.85 32.54
C LYS A 102 -32.44 4.25 32.01
N TYR A 103 -33.19 5.01 31.20
CA TYR A 103 -34.44 4.57 30.61
C TYR A 103 -34.57 5.13 29.19
N ARG A 104 -35.51 4.61 28.40
CA ARG A 104 -35.91 5.18 27.12
C ARG A 104 -37.32 5.72 27.23
N ASP A 105 -37.54 6.93 26.71
CA ASP A 105 -38.88 7.46 26.60
C ASP A 105 -39.69 6.63 25.58
N SER A 106 -40.93 6.28 25.92
CA SER A 106 -41.73 5.37 25.09
C SER A 106 -42.19 6.02 23.79
N LYS A 107 -42.34 7.36 23.77
CA LYS A 107 -42.79 8.13 22.60
C LYS A 107 -41.63 8.47 21.66
N SER A 108 -40.59 9.14 22.16
CA SER A 108 -39.44 9.58 21.37
C SER A 108 -38.37 8.49 21.14
N LYS A 109 -38.42 7.39 21.92
CA LYS A 109 -37.41 6.31 21.94
C LYS A 109 -36.01 6.78 22.34
N LEU A 110 -35.86 8.02 22.81
CA LEU A 110 -34.57 8.61 23.15
C LEU A 110 -34.04 8.08 24.49
N PRO A 111 -32.72 7.83 24.60
CA PRO A 111 -32.07 7.43 25.85
C PRO A 111 -32.01 8.61 26.84
N LEU A 112 -32.45 8.40 28.07
CA LEU A 112 -32.55 9.44 29.10
C LEU A 112 -31.97 8.99 30.44
N CYS A 113 -31.35 9.91 31.18
CA CYS A 113 -30.77 9.63 32.49
C CYS A 113 -31.60 10.16 33.67
N SER A 114 -32.48 11.15 33.44
CA SER A 114 -33.28 11.83 34.48
C SER A 114 -34.55 12.47 33.90
N LEU A 115 -35.49 12.86 34.76
CA LEU A 115 -36.69 13.61 34.36
C LEU A 115 -36.39 15.05 33.91
N GLN A 116 -35.31 15.67 34.41
CA GLN A 116 -34.91 16.99 33.95
C GLN A 116 -34.49 16.96 32.47
N CYS A 117 -33.71 15.93 32.10
CA CYS A 117 -33.32 15.68 30.71
C CYS A 117 -34.53 15.41 29.79
N TYR A 118 -35.55 14.72 30.29
CA TYR A 118 -36.80 14.50 29.58
C TYR A 118 -37.51 15.81 29.24
N LYS A 119 -37.67 16.70 30.23
CA LYS A 119 -38.32 18.01 30.05
C LYS A 119 -37.60 18.87 29.02
N VAL A 120 -36.28 18.98 29.13
CA VAL A 120 -35.45 19.77 28.19
C VAL A 120 -35.60 19.28 26.74
N ILE A 121 -35.75 17.97 26.52
CA ILE A 121 -35.95 17.42 25.17
C ILE A 121 -37.37 17.71 24.67
N ASN A 122 -38.40 17.55 25.50
CA ASN A 122 -39.78 17.78 25.08
C ASN A 122 -40.10 19.26 24.88
N GLU A 123 -39.59 20.15 25.73
CA GLU A 123 -39.71 21.61 25.57
C GLU A 123 -39.07 22.07 24.25
N LYS A 124 -37.96 21.44 23.83
CA LYS A 124 -37.32 21.70 22.53
C LYS A 124 -38.08 21.07 21.35
N GLY A 125 -38.71 19.91 21.55
CA GLY A 125 -39.53 19.26 20.54
C GLY A 125 -40.77 20.08 20.17
N GLU A 126 -41.41 20.69 21.17
CA GLU A 126 -42.56 21.60 20.99
C GLU A 126 -42.15 22.90 20.28
N ALA A 127 -40.97 23.44 20.58
CA ALA A 127 -40.46 24.65 19.92
C ALA A 127 -40.15 24.47 18.42
N LEU A 128 -39.85 23.23 17.96
CA LEU A 128 -39.57 22.93 16.55
C LEU A 128 -40.83 22.56 15.73
N THR A 129 -41.96 22.32 16.38
CA THR A 129 -43.24 21.96 15.72
C THR A 129 -44.20 23.14 15.55
N ALA A 130 -43.90 24.29 16.16
CA ALA A 130 -44.68 25.52 16.00
C ALA A 130 -44.08 26.42 14.90
N CYS A 131 -44.34 26.09 13.63
CA CYS A 131 -44.18 26.98 12.47
C CYS A 131 -45.39 26.82 11.55
#